data_AF-A0A3D6AN15-F1
#
_entry.id   AF-A0A3D6AN15-F1
#
_cell.length_a   1.000
_cell.length_b   1.000
_cell.length_c   1.000
_cell.angle_alpha   90.00
_cell.angle_beta   90.00
_cell.angle_gamma   90.00
#
_symmetry.space_group_name_H-M   'P 1'
#
loop_
_entity.id
_entity.type
_entity.pdbx_description
1 polymer ?
#
loop_
_entity_poly.entity_id
_entity_poly.type
_entity_poly.pdbx_seq_one_letter_code
_entity_poly.pdbx_strand_id
1 'polypeptide(L)'
;MNDRRPVFLNLMQLRHPVGSITSIFHRITGVLLALGIPFAVCLFQLSLQSAETYARVASLFDGIGFRLPAILFIWALAHHLLAGVRHLLSDIDIGSRLQRARASAWMVNCSAVLIALLSAGALL
;
A
#
# COMPACT_ATOMS: atom_id res chain seq x y z
N MET A 1 23.45 -32.24 -14.57
CA MET A 1 22.32 -31.29 -14.67
C MET A 1 22.85 -29.85 -14.77
N ASN A 2 23.58 -29.53 -15.83
CA ASN A 2 24.11 -28.18 -16.07
C ASN A 2 23.52 -27.67 -17.39
N ASP A 3 22.21 -27.45 -17.40
CA ASP A 3 21.47 -26.97 -18.57
C ASP A 3 21.44 -25.42 -18.48
N ARG A 4 22.53 -24.76 -18.90
CA ARG A 4 22.68 -23.29 -18.89
C ARG A 4 22.03 -22.65 -20.12
N ARG A 5 20.75 -22.90 -20.32
CA ARG A 5 20.01 -22.22 -21.39
C ARG A 5 19.82 -20.76 -21.02
N PRO A 6 20.04 -19.82 -21.97
CA PRO A 6 19.79 -18.41 -21.70
C PRO A 6 18.30 -18.18 -21.45
N VAL A 7 17.98 -17.46 -20.37
CA VAL A 7 16.61 -17.05 -20.02
C VAL A 7 16.48 -15.55 -20.27
N PHE A 8 15.47 -15.16 -21.04
CA PHE A 8 15.16 -13.76 -21.22
C PHE A 8 14.34 -13.23 -20.03
N LEU A 9 15.03 -12.66 -19.03
CA LEU A 9 14.43 -12.06 -17.83
C LEU A 9 14.85 -10.59 -17.68
N ASN A 10 14.75 -9.81 -18.76
CA ASN A 10 14.97 -8.37 -18.67
C ASN A 10 13.66 -7.65 -18.33
N LEU A 11 13.43 -7.40 -17.04
CA LEU A 11 12.20 -6.76 -16.53
C LEU A 11 11.96 -5.35 -17.09
N MET A 12 13.02 -4.65 -17.52
CA MET A 12 12.94 -3.31 -18.10
C MET A 12 12.49 -3.35 -19.57
N GLN A 13 12.70 -4.47 -20.26
CA GLN A 13 12.26 -4.66 -21.65
C GLN A 13 10.85 -5.26 -21.74
N LEU A 14 10.34 -5.85 -20.65
CA LEU A 14 8.99 -6.39 -20.59
C LEU A 14 7.95 -5.28 -20.43
N ARG A 15 6.84 -5.39 -21.16
CA ARG A 15 5.70 -4.48 -21.03
C ARG A 15 4.80 -4.93 -19.89
N HIS A 16 4.65 -4.09 -18.87
CA HIS A 16 3.83 -4.37 -17.68
C HIS A 16 2.41 -3.80 -17.81
N PRO A 17 1.36 -4.64 -17.87
CA PRO A 17 -0.01 -4.17 -17.81
C PRO A 17 -0.34 -3.59 -16.43
N VAL A 18 -1.32 -2.69 -16.35
CA VAL A 18 -1.75 -2.06 -15.09
C VAL A 18 -2.09 -3.07 -13.98
N GLY A 19 -2.68 -4.22 -14.32
CA GLY A 19 -2.98 -5.28 -13.35
C GLY A 19 -1.73 -5.94 -12.76
N SER A 20 -0.63 -6.02 -13.51
CA SER A 20 0.66 -6.50 -13.01
C SER A 20 1.23 -5.53 -11.98
N ILE A 21 1.15 -4.23 -12.28
CA ILE A 21 1.60 -3.16 -11.37
C ILE A 21 0.80 -3.20 -10.05
N THR A 22 -0.53 -3.28 -10.13
CA THR A 22 -1.39 -3.40 -8.94
C THR A 22 -1.05 -4.65 -8.11
N SER A 23 -0.75 -5.78 -8.75
CA SER A 23 -0.36 -7.01 -8.04
C SER A 23 0.97 -6.86 -7.30
N ILE A 24 1.98 -6.24 -7.93
CA ILE A 24 3.28 -5.98 -7.29
C ILE A 24 3.11 -5.02 -6.11
N PHE A 25 2.36 -3.94 -6.28
CA PHE A 25 2.12 -3.00 -5.19
C PHE A 25 1.29 -3.62 -4.06
N HIS A 26 0.30 -4.48 -4.34
CA HIS A 26 -0.41 -5.22 -3.29
C HIS A 26 0.54 -6.05 -2.41
N ARG A 27 1.54 -6.72 -3.03
CA ARG A 27 2.57 -7.48 -2.30
C ARG A 27 3.48 -6.57 -1.47
N ILE A 28 4.02 -5.52 -2.08
CA ILE A 28 4.92 -4.57 -1.40
C ILE A 28 4.21 -3.92 -0.22
N THR A 29 2.98 -3.43 -0.42
CA THR A 29 2.18 -2.81 0.63
C THR A 29 1.81 -3.79 1.74
N GLY A 30 1.57 -5.06 1.42
CA GLY A 30 1.38 -6.10 2.43
C GLY A 30 2.60 -6.28 3.34
N VAL A 31 3.81 -6.29 2.78
CA VAL A 31 5.05 -6.34 3.56
C VAL A 31 5.23 -5.07 4.40
N LEU A 32 5.01 -3.89 3.82
CA LEU A 32 5.10 -2.62 4.54
C LEU A 32 4.15 -2.57 5.74
N LEU A 33 2.91 -3.04 5.56
CA LEU A 33 1.92 -3.10 6.64
C LEU A 33 2.30 -4.13 7.70
N ALA A 34 2.74 -5.32 7.32
CA ALA A 34 3.18 -6.34 8.26
C ALA A 34 4.33 -5.84 9.16
N LEU A 35 5.27 -5.09 8.58
CA LEU A 35 6.36 -4.45 9.33
C LEU A 35 5.90 -3.22 10.13
N GLY A 36 4.92 -2.47 9.64
CA GLY A 36 4.43 -1.24 10.28
C GLY A 36 3.43 -1.46 11.41
N ILE A 37 2.65 -2.54 11.39
CA ILE A 37 1.62 -2.84 12.41
C ILE A 37 2.18 -2.84 13.84
N PRO A 38 3.31 -3.50 14.16
CA PRO A 38 3.88 -3.46 15.51
C PRO A 38 4.15 -2.03 16.01
N PHE A 39 4.65 -1.14 15.14
CA PHE A 39 4.87 0.27 15.48
C PHE A 39 3.55 1.01 15.69
N ALA A 40 2.56 0.77 14.83
CA ALA A 40 1.23 1.36 14.96
C ALA A 40 0.54 0.95 16.27
N VAL A 41 0.63 -0.33 16.65
CA VAL A 41 0.09 -0.84 17.92
C VAL A 41 0.81 -0.22 19.12
N CYS A 42 2.14 -0.09 19.08
CA CYS A 42 2.91 0.57 20.13
C CYS A 42 2.50 2.05 20.30
N LEU A 43 2.39 2.79 19.19
CA LEU A 43 1.94 4.18 19.20
C LEU A 43 0.50 4.32 19.71
N PHE A 44 -0.39 3.41 19.31
CA PHE A 44 -1.76 3.37 19.79
C PHE A 44 -1.83 3.07 21.29
N GLN A 45 -0.99 2.17 21.80
CA GLN A 45 -0.91 1.92 23.23
C GLN A 45 -0.44 3.17 23.99
N LEU A 46 0.62 3.84 23.52
CA LEU A 46 1.15 5.05 24.14
C LEU A 46 0.14 6.21 24.13
N SER A 47 -0.66 6.34 23.08
CA SER A 47 -1.67 7.39 22.97
C SER A 47 -2.81 7.21 23.99
N LEU A 48 -3.03 6.00 24.51
CA LEU A 48 -4.09 5.70 25.47
C LEU A 48 -3.62 5.69 26.94
N GLN A 49 -2.32 5.71 27.20
CA GLN A 49 -1.78 5.54 28.57
C GLN A 49 -2.06 6.72 29.50
N SER A 50 -1.90 7.97 29.03
CA SER A 50 -2.07 9.18 29.82
C SER A 50 -2.16 10.42 28.91
N ALA A 51 -2.58 11.56 29.47
CA ALA A 51 -2.56 12.83 28.75
C ALA A 51 -1.13 13.25 28.32
N GLU A 52 -0.14 12.97 29.16
CA GLU A 52 1.26 13.30 28.87
C GLU A 52 1.81 12.45 27.71
N THR A 53 1.58 11.13 27.74
CA THR A 53 2.02 10.24 26.65
C THR A 53 1.28 10.51 25.36
N TYR A 54 -0.02 10.84 25.43
CA TYR A 54 -0.77 11.31 24.26
C TYR A 54 -0.14 12.57 23.65
N ALA A 55 0.18 13.58 24.46
CA ALA A 55 0.82 14.81 23.99
C ALA A 55 2.19 14.54 23.32
N ARG A 56 2.97 13.59 23.86
CA ARG A 56 4.24 13.15 23.24
C ARG A 56 4.02 12.44 21.90
N VAL A 57 2.99 11.60 21.76
CA VAL A 57 2.66 10.96 20.48
C VAL A 57 2.17 12.00 19.48
N ALA A 58 1.35 12.96 19.91
CA ALA A 58 0.87 14.04 19.07
C ALA A 58 2.02 14.91 18.55
N SER A 59 3.03 15.24 19.37
CA SER A 59 4.17 16.05 18.94
C SER A 59 5.10 15.35 17.95
N LEU A 60 5.02 14.02 17.79
CA LEU A 60 5.72 13.33 16.70
C LEU A 60 5.25 13.87 15.33
N PHE A 61 3.97 14.21 15.22
CA PHE A 61 3.40 14.81 14.01
C PHE A 61 3.79 16.28 13.82
N ASP A 62 4.64 16.89 14.64
CA ASP A 62 5.25 18.18 14.32
C ASP A 62 6.42 18.03 13.35
N GLY A 63 7.06 16.85 13.35
CA GLY A 63 8.23 16.55 12.54
C GLY A 63 7.88 15.91 11.19
N ILE A 64 8.49 16.40 10.11
CA ILE A 64 8.37 15.79 8.77
C ILE A 64 8.84 14.32 8.74
N GLY A 65 9.79 13.96 9.62
CA GLY A 65 10.32 12.61 9.75
C GLY A 65 9.28 11.58 10.18
N PHE A 66 8.20 11.99 10.85
CA PHE A 66 7.10 11.10 11.23
C PHE A 66 5.91 11.21 10.26
N ARG A 67 5.62 12.42 9.76
CA ARG A 67 4.55 12.68 8.78
C ARG A 67 4.73 11.84 7.51
N LEU A 68 5.95 11.76 6.96
CA LEU A 68 6.20 11.01 5.71
C LEU A 68 5.95 9.50 5.87
N PRO A 69 6.50 8.79 6.87
CA PRO A 69 6.13 7.41 7.16
C PRO A 69 4.63 7.21 7.42
N ALA A 70 3.97 8.15 8.10
CA ALA A 70 2.53 8.07 8.35
C ALA A 70 1.72 8.13 7.04
N ILE A 71 2.04 9.07 6.14
CA ILE A 71 1.42 9.17 4.81
C ILE A 71 1.67 7.89 4.00
N LEU A 72 2.90 7.37 4.02
CA LEU A 72 3.25 6.12 3.33
C LEU A 72 2.46 4.93 3.90
N PHE A 73 2.30 4.84 5.22
CA PHE A 73 1.54 3.80 5.88
C PHE A 73 0.05 3.87 5.51
N ILE A 74 -0.54 5.07 5.47
CA ILE A 74 -1.93 5.28 5.03
C ILE A 74 -2.11 4.89 3.55
N TRP A 75 -1.19 5.29 2.67
CA TRP A 75 -1.19 4.87 1.26
C TRP A 75 -1.09 3.35 1.14
N ALA A 76 -0.18 2.72 1.87
CA ALA A 76 0.00 1.27 1.84
C ALA A 76 -1.26 0.55 2.30
N LEU A 77 -1.89 1.00 3.38
CA LEU A 77 -3.15 0.46 3.88
C LEU A 77 -4.27 0.57 2.85
N ALA A 78 -4.45 1.76 2.27
CA ALA A 78 -5.46 2.02 1.26
C ALA A 78 -5.27 1.15 0.01
N HIS A 79 -4.04 1.12 -0.53
CA HIS A 79 -3.73 0.32 -1.70
C HIS A 79 -3.91 -1.19 -1.43
N HIS A 80 -3.39 -1.69 -0.31
CA HIS A 80 -3.47 -3.10 0.04
C HIS A 80 -4.93 -3.56 0.21
N LEU A 81 -5.75 -2.77 0.92
CA LEU A 81 -7.16 -3.05 1.14
C LEU A 81 -7.95 -3.05 -0.18
N LEU A 82 -7.81 -1.99 -1.00
CA LEU A 82 -8.54 -1.87 -2.26
C LEU A 82 -8.13 -2.97 -3.26
N ALA A 83 -6.83 -3.28 -3.36
CA ALA A 83 -6.35 -4.39 -4.17
C ALA A 83 -6.86 -5.74 -3.62
N GLY A 84 -6.86 -5.93 -2.30
CA GLY A 84 -7.39 -7.12 -1.64
C GLY A 84 -8.87 -7.35 -1.94
N VAL A 85 -9.71 -6.30 -1.83
CA VAL A 85 -11.13 -6.37 -2.23
C VAL A 85 -11.27 -6.73 -3.71
N ARG A 86 -10.47 -6.11 -4.59
CA ARG A 86 -10.45 -6.48 -6.02
C ARG A 86 -10.08 -7.96 -6.23
N HIS A 87 -9.14 -8.50 -5.46
CA HIS A 87 -8.76 -9.91 -5.50
C HIS A 87 -9.91 -10.80 -5.05
N LEU A 88 -10.51 -10.53 -3.90
CA LEU A 88 -11.66 -11.28 -3.37
C LEU A 88 -12.85 -11.28 -4.36
N LEU A 89 -13.13 -10.15 -5.01
CA LEU A 89 -14.16 -10.08 -6.05
C LEU A 89 -13.80 -10.92 -7.28
N SER A 90 -12.52 -10.92 -7.67
CA SER A 90 -12.05 -11.72 -8.81
C SER A 90 -12.12 -13.22 -8.53
N ASP A 91 -11.91 -13.64 -7.27
CA ASP A 91 -11.98 -15.05 -6.84
C ASP A 91 -13.40 -15.63 -6.95
N ILE A 92 -14.43 -14.76 -6.99
CA ILE A 92 -15.84 -15.12 -7.23
C ILE A 92 -16.33 -14.67 -8.62
N ASP A 93 -15.42 -14.53 -9.58
CA ASP A 93 -15.68 -14.17 -10.98
C ASP A 93 -16.30 -12.77 -11.22
N ILE A 94 -16.29 -11.89 -10.21
CA ILE A 94 -16.73 -10.51 -10.34
C ILE A 94 -15.59 -9.65 -10.87
N GLY A 95 -15.77 -9.10 -12.08
CA GLY A 95 -14.80 -8.19 -12.69
C GLY A 95 -13.62 -8.87 -13.41
N SER A 96 -13.66 -10.21 -13.59
CA SER A 96 -12.59 -11.02 -14.19
C SER A 96 -12.37 -10.78 -15.70
N ARG A 97 -13.39 -10.30 -16.43
CA ARG A 97 -13.25 -9.93 -17.86
C ARG A 97 -12.18 -8.84 -18.04
N LEU A 98 -11.30 -9.00 -19.04
CA LEU A 98 -10.10 -8.16 -19.25
C LEU A 98 -10.33 -6.65 -19.14
N GLN A 99 -11.39 -6.13 -19.76
CA GLN A 99 -11.73 -4.70 -19.70
C GLN A 99 -12.05 -4.25 -18.26
N ARG A 100 -12.85 -5.03 -17.51
CA ARG A 100 -13.20 -4.77 -16.11
C ARG A 100 -12.02 -5.00 -15.18
N ALA A 101 -11.18 -5.99 -15.46
CA ALA A 101 -9.96 -6.27 -14.71
C ALA A 101 -8.93 -5.14 -14.83
N ARG A 102 -8.87 -4.47 -16.00
CA ARG A 102 -8.04 -3.28 -16.23
C ARG A 102 -8.63 -2.03 -15.57
N ALA A 103 -9.93 -1.82 -15.71
CA ALA A 103 -10.62 -0.67 -15.09
C ALA A 103 -10.50 -0.72 -13.56
N SER A 104 -10.75 -1.87 -12.94
CA SER A 104 -10.59 -2.05 -11.48
C SER A 104 -9.14 -1.85 -11.01
N ALA A 105 -8.14 -2.29 -11.78
CA ALA A 105 -6.74 -2.03 -11.45
C ALA A 105 -6.40 -0.53 -11.48
N TRP A 106 -6.90 0.21 -12.47
CA TRP A 106 -6.78 1.67 -12.51
C TRP A 106 -7.48 2.34 -11.34
N MET A 107 -8.71 1.93 -11.01
CA MET A 107 -9.43 2.45 -9.85
C MET A 107 -8.62 2.28 -8.56
N VAL A 108 -8.08 1.07 -8.30
CA VAL A 108 -7.25 0.81 -7.11
C VAL A 108 -6.04 1.75 -7.07
N ASN A 109 -5.30 1.89 -8.17
CA ASN A 109 -4.09 2.71 -8.20
C ASN A 109 -4.41 4.20 -8.02
N CYS A 110 -5.41 4.72 -8.75
CA CYS A 110 -5.80 6.13 -8.67
C CYS A 110 -6.41 6.49 -7.32
N SER A 111 -7.28 5.64 -6.75
CA SER A 111 -7.86 5.87 -5.42
C SER A 111 -6.80 5.85 -4.32
N ALA A 112 -5.82 4.93 -4.40
CA ALA A 112 -4.71 4.93 -3.44
C ALA A 112 -3.87 6.20 -3.51
N VAL A 113 -3.55 6.68 -4.73
CA VAL A 113 -2.83 7.96 -4.92
C VAL A 113 -3.66 9.13 -4.39
N LEU A 114 -4.95 9.18 -4.67
CA LEU A 114 -5.84 10.22 -4.15
C LEU A 114 -5.83 10.24 -2.61
N ILE A 115 -5.94 9.08 -1.96
CA ILE A 115 -5.89 8.98 -0.49
C ILE A 115 -4.55 9.45 0.05
N ALA A 116 -3.44 9.13 -0.62
CA ALA A 116 -2.11 9.62 -0.23
C ALA A 116 -2.01 11.15 -0.33
N LEU A 117 -2.55 11.75 -1.41
CA LEU A 117 -2.57 13.20 -1.59
C LEU A 117 -3.44 13.90 -0.54
N LEU A 118 -4.61 13.34 -0.21
CA LEU A 118 -5.45 13.85 0.86
C LEU A 118 -4.76 13.76 2.22
N SER A 119 -4.06 12.66 2.47
CA SER A 119 -3.28 12.47 3.70
C SER A 119 -2.10 13.44 3.77
N ALA A 120 -1.43 13.69 2.65
CA ALA A 120 -0.38 14.69 2.55
C ALA A 120 -0.91 16.10 2.83
N GLY A 121 -2.05 16.49 2.23
CA GLY A 121 -2.68 17.79 2.49
C GLY A 121 -3.19 17.97 3.92
N ALA A 122 -3.42 16.87 4.66
CA ALA A 122 -3.82 16.92 6.07
C ALA A 122 -2.64 16.92 7.04
N LEU A 123 -1.49 16.35 6.65
CA LEU A 123 -0.35 16.12 7.54
C LEU A 123 0.86 17.01 7.25
N LEU A 124 1.05 17.49 6.03
CA LEU A 124 2.15 18.39 5.65
C LEU A 124 1.69 19.85 5.75
#